data_AF-A0A564YNV2-F1
#
_entry.id   AF-A0A564YNV2-F1
#
_cell.length_a   1.000
_cell.length_b   1.000
_cell.length_c   1.000
_cell.angle_alpha   90.00
_cell.angle_beta   90.00
_cell.angle_gamma   90.00
#
_symmetry.space_group_name_H-M   'P 1'
#
loop_
_entity.id
_entity.type
_entity.pdbx_description
1 polymer ?
#
loop_
_entity_poly.entity_id
_entity_poly.type
_entity_poly.pdbx_seq_one_letter_code
_entity_poly.pdbx_strand_id
1 'polypeptide(L)' 'MASNFLIKIFKLEYYFDKPYEDLQLPYSDLLGRAYMRLPIIRCFGTSPSGQKLCAHIHGVLPYLYIEDKTFG' A
#
# COMPACT_ATOMS: atom_id res chain seq x y z
N MET A 1 13.97 -8.98 20.56
CA MET A 1 14.13 -7.54 20.79
C MET A 1 13.63 -6.84 19.54
N ALA A 2 12.47 -6.19 19.58
CA ALA A 2 11.94 -5.50 18.39
C ALA A 2 12.68 -4.18 18.22
N SER A 3 13.50 -4.06 17.17
CA SER A 3 14.08 -2.78 16.78
C SER A 3 13.00 -1.96 16.08
N ASN A 4 12.55 -0.89 16.72
CA ASN A 4 11.60 0.03 16.10
C ASN A 4 12.28 0.77 14.95
N PHE A 5 11.64 0.78 13.78
CA PHE A 5 12.06 1.57 12.63
C PHE A 5 11.22 2.84 12.56
N LEU A 6 11.88 4.00 12.55
CA LEU A 6 11.24 5.32 12.61
C LEU A 6 11.56 6.11 11.33
N ILE A 7 10.52 6.65 10.70
CA ILE A 7 10.64 7.56 9.56
C ILE A 7 9.88 8.85 9.88
N LYS A 8 10.56 9.99 9.82
CA LYS A 8 9.92 11.31 9.76
C LYS A 8 9.53 11.61 8.31
N ILE A 9 8.24 11.53 8.02
CA ILE A 9 7.68 11.66 6.67
C ILE A 9 7.70 13.12 6.22
N PHE A 10 8.13 13.38 4.99
CA PHE A 10 7.97 14.69 4.35
C PHE A 10 7.26 14.62 2.99
N LYS A 11 7.22 13.45 2.33
CA LYS A 11 6.49 13.26 1.07
C LYS A 11 5.92 11.85 0.97
N LEU A 12 4.67 11.77 0.52
CA LEU A 12 4.02 10.53 0.11
C LEU A 12 3.69 10.59 -1.37
N GLU A 13 3.95 9.50 -2.08
CA GLU A 13 3.52 9.29 -3.45
C GLU A 13 2.98 7.87 -3.60
N TYR A 14 2.31 7.58 -4.70
CA TYR A 14 1.99 6.20 -5.08
C TYR A 14 2.37 5.94 -6.53
N TYR A 15 2.62 4.67 -6.83
CA TYR A 15 2.75 4.18 -8.20
C TYR A 15 2.15 2.77 -8.28
N PHE A 16 1.92 2.28 -9.49
CA PHE A 16 1.45 0.91 -9.70
C PHE A 16 2.60 0.01 -10.12
N ASP A 17 2.71 -1.17 -9.52
CA ASP A 17 3.71 -2.16 -9.89
C ASP A 17 3.19 -3.59 -9.72
N LYS A 18 3.92 -4.57 -10.26
CA LYS A 18 3.64 -5.99 -10.03
C LYS A 18 3.69 -6.27 -8.51
N PRO A 19 2.80 -7.12 -7.98
CA PRO A 19 2.93 -7.60 -6.60
C PRO A 19 4.31 -8.22 -6.37
N TYR A 20 4.87 -8.01 -5.18
CA TYR A 20 6.11 -8.66 -4.77
C TYR A 20 5.94 -10.18 -4.81
N GLU A 21 6.95 -10.94 -5.23
CA GLU A 21 6.80 -12.37 -5.56
C GLU A 21 6.33 -13.22 -4.37
N ASP A 22 6.72 -12.84 -3.15
CA ASP A 22 6.30 -13.52 -1.92
C ASP A 22 4.91 -13.08 -1.43
N LEU A 23 4.34 -12.02 -2.02
CA LEU A 23 2.99 -11.57 -1.71
C LEU A 23 2.03 -12.32 -2.64
N GLN A 24 1.15 -13.15 -2.08
CA GLN A 24 0.13 -13.82 -2.87
C GLN A 24 -0.64 -12.79 -3.72
N LEU A 25 -0.79 -13.08 -5.01
CA LEU A 25 -1.52 -12.21 -5.93
C LEU A 25 -2.93 -12.00 -5.37
N PRO A 26 -3.32 -10.76 -5.03
CA PRO A 26 -4.66 -10.53 -4.53
C PRO A 26 -5.66 -10.86 -5.65
N TYR A 27 -6.56 -11.77 -5.33
CA TYR A 27 -7.66 -12.17 -6.19
C TYR A 27 -8.86 -11.27 -5.89
N SER A 28 -9.50 -10.78 -6.94
CA SER A 28 -10.75 -10.04 -6.84
C SER A 28 -11.90 -11.00 -7.01
N ASP A 29 -12.65 -11.26 -5.93
CA ASP A 29 -13.89 -12.06 -6.01
C ASP A 29 -14.93 -11.37 -6.91
N LEU A 30 -14.98 -10.03 -6.86
CA LEU A 30 -15.87 -9.22 -7.68
C LEU A 30 -15.55 -9.33 -9.19
N LEU A 31 -14.27 -9.34 -9.56
CA LEU A 31 -13.84 -9.38 -10.97
C LEU A 31 -13.48 -10.78 -11.45
N GLY A 32 -13.49 -11.79 -10.57
CA GLY A 32 -13.10 -13.16 -10.89
C GLY A 32 -11.67 -13.31 -11.40
N ARG A 33 -10.74 -12.42 -11.01
CA ARG A 33 -9.35 -12.43 -11.51
C ARG A 33 -8.33 -11.88 -10.52
N ALA A 34 -7.09 -12.30 -10.69
CA ALA A 34 -5.95 -11.70 -10.00
C ALA A 34 -5.56 -10.34 -10.58
N TYR A 35 -5.09 -9.43 -9.72
CA TYR A 35 -4.55 -8.15 -10.16
C TYR A 35 -3.09 -8.29 -10.62
N MET A 36 -2.81 -7.80 -11.83
CA MET A 36 -1.45 -7.80 -12.39
C MET A 36 -0.57 -6.66 -11.85
N ARG A 37 -1.21 -5.58 -11.35
CA ARG A 37 -0.54 -4.43 -10.74
C ARG A 37 -1.32 -3.92 -9.55
N LEU A 38 -0.61 -3.51 -8.50
CA LEU A 38 -1.16 -2.98 -7.26
C LEU A 38 -0.59 -1.60 -6.95
N PRO A 39 -1.35 -0.75 -6.24
CA PRO A 39 -0.82 0.50 -5.71
C PRO A 39 0.24 0.21 -4.64
N ILE A 40 1.39 0.85 -4.78
CA ILE A 40 2.47 0.87 -3.78
C ILE A 40 2.65 2.31 -3.36
N ILE A 41 2.59 2.56 -2.05
CA ILE A 41 2.86 3.89 -1.49
C ILE A 41 4.36 4.03 -1.28
N ARG A 42 4.94 5.12 -1.80
CA ARG A 42 6.32 5.53 -1.51
C ARG A 42 6.30 6.59 -0.42
N CYS A 43 6.92 6.25 0.70
CA CYS A 43 7.12 7.17 1.81
C CYS A 43 8.57 7.66 1.81
N PHE A 44 8.74 8.96 1.52
CA PHE A 44 10.02 9.64 1.62
C PHE A 44 10.11 10.36 2.96
N GLY A 45 11.21 10.14 3.66
CA GLY A 45 11.42 10.67 4.98
C GLY A 45 12.86 10.63 5.42
N THR A 46 13.09 10.85 6.72
CA THR A 46 14.40 10.72 7.34
C THR A 46 14.37 9.82 8.57
N SER A 47 15.47 9.11 8.82
CA SER A 47 15.71 8.47 10.13
C SER A 47 15.83 9.53 11.23
N PRO A 48 15.79 9.15 12.52
CA PRO A 48 16.13 10.06 13.62
C PRO A 48 17.54 10.65 13.51
N SER A 49 18.48 9.93 12.87
CA SER A 49 19.84 10.39 12.60
C SER A 49 19.96 11.29 11.35
N GLY A 50 18.86 11.59 10.67
CA GLY A 50 18.83 12.50 9.50
C GLY A 50 19.15 11.84 8.16
N GLN A 51 19.35 10.52 8.10
CA GLN A 51 19.54 9.81 6.84
C GLN A 51 18.25 9.84 6.02
N LYS A 52 18.34 10.18 4.73
CA LYS A 52 17.19 10.11 3.80
C LYS A 52 16.80 8.66 3.55
N LEU A 53 15.50 8.38 3.58
CA LEU A 53 14.92 7.05 3.43
C LEU A 53 13.78 7.09 2.39
N CYS A 54 13.63 5.97 1.66
CA CYS A 54 12.47 5.67 0.82
C CYS A 54 11.92 4.31 1.24
N ALA A 55 10.67 4.27 1.72
CA ALA A 55 9.99 3.04 2.09
C ALA A 55 8.85 2.76 1.13
N HIS A 56 8.72 1.50 0.69
CA HIS A 56 7.63 1.02 -0.14
C HIS A 56 6.63 0.28 0.76
N ILE A 57 5.39 0.75 0.78
CA ILE A 57 4.30 0.18 1.59
C ILE A 57 3.35 -0.53 0.65
N HIS A 58 3.18 -1.84 0.87
CA HIS A 58 2.34 -2.74 0.10
C HIS A 58 1.05 -3.08 0.88
N GLY A 59 0.03 -3.59 0.19
CA GLY A 59 -1.20 -4.07 0.83
C GLY A 59 -2.23 -3.00 1.18
N VAL A 60 -2.00 -1.73 0.83
CA VAL A 60 -2.95 -0.63 1.04
C VAL A 60 -3.78 -0.43 -0.23
N LEU A 61 -5.04 -0.86 -0.21
CA LEU A 61 -5.97 -0.73 -1.34
C LEU A 61 -7.02 0.36 -1.08
N PRO A 62 -7.30 1.23 -2.06
CA PRO A 62 -8.36 2.23 -1.92
C PRO A 62 -9.75 1.58 -1.94
N TYR A 63 -10.67 2.14 -1.18
CA TYR A 63 -12.08 1.72 -1.15
C TYR A 63 -13.00 2.92 -1.00
N LEU A 64 -14.27 2.72 -1.34
CA LEU A 64 -15.35 3.68 -1.16
C LEU A 64 -16.58 2.94 -0.64
N TYR A 65 -17.46 3.67 0.06
CA TYR A 65 -18.76 3.17 0.47
C TYR A 65 -19.82 3.59 -0.55
N ILE A 66 -20.82 2.75 -0.76
CA ILE A 66 -22.03 3.06 -1.53
C ILE A 66 -23.26 2.85 -0.67
N GLU A 67 -24.34 3.56 -0.98
CA GLU A 67 -25.64 3.31 -0.37
C GLU A 67 -26.18 1.96 -0.86
N ASP A 68 -26.63 1.13 0.08
CA ASP A 68 -27.32 -0.11 -0.22
C ASP A 68 -28.82 0.16 -0.44
N LYS A 69 -29.31 -0.10 -1.65
CA LYS A 69 -30.71 0.12 -2.04
C LYS A 69 -31.65 -1.04 -1.71
N THR A 70 -31.16 -2.09 -1.07
CA THR A 70 -31.93 -3.33 -0.86
C THR A 70 -32.92 -3.25 0.31
N PHE A 71 -32.85 -2.20 1.14
CA PHE A 71 -33.79 -1.94 2.25
C PHE A 71 -34.73 -0.75 2.00
N GLY A 72 -35.27 -0.66 0.78
CA GLY A 72 -36.38 0.24 0.42
C GLY A 72 -37.74 -0.44 0.52
#